data_AF-A0AAJ1B3E8-F1
#
_entry.id   AF-A0AAJ1B3E8-F1
#
_cell.length_a   1.000
_cell.length_b   1.000
_cell.length_c   1.000
_cell.angle_alpha   90.00
_cell.angle_beta   90.00
_cell.angle_gamma   90.00
#
_symmetry.space_group_name_H-M   'P 1'
#
loop_
_entity.id
_entity.type
_entity.pdbx_description
1 polymer ?
#
loop_
_entity_poly.entity_id
_entity_poly.type
_entity_poly.pdbx_seq_one_letter_code
_entity_poly.pdbx_strand_id
1 'polypeptide(L)'
;LKIHVPEGVPPIIANTFSALIPGILVGFIFIFVSFGFSFTSWGSFSQMVYSVIVTPLNALGGSVWSLVVLLLVQMFLWFFGIHGSNV
;
A
#
# COMPACT_ATOMS: atom_id res chain seq x y z
N LEU A 1 5.05 12.59 22.74
CA LEU A 1 3.64 12.57 23.18
C LEU A 1 3.40 11.29 23.96
N LYS A 2 3.48 11.32 25.30
CA LYS A 2 3.30 10.12 26.13
C LYS A 2 2.17 10.41 27.13
N ILE A 3 1.16 9.54 27.17
CA ILE A 3 0.09 9.63 28.16
C ILE A 3 0.67 9.19 29.50
N HIS A 4 0.47 10.00 30.54
CA HIS A 4 0.82 9.60 31.90
C HIS A 4 -0.24 8.62 32.43
N VAL A 5 0.21 7.46 32.89
CA VAL A 5 -0.64 6.40 33.44
C VAL A 5 -0.25 6.14 34.90
N PRO A 6 -1.21 5.84 35.80
CA PRO A 6 -0.96 5.63 37.22
C PRO A 6 0.04 4.50 37.50
N GLU A 7 0.74 4.58 38.63
CA GLU A 7 1.82 3.65 38.99
C GLU A 7 1.38 2.19 39.19
N GLY A 8 0.07 1.93 39.32
CA GLY A 8 -0.49 0.57 39.45
C GLY A 8 -0.80 -0.14 38.12
N VAL A 9 -0.56 0.52 36.97
CA VAL A 9 -0.93 -0.03 35.65
C VAL A 9 0.19 -0.91 35.09
N PRO A 10 -0.09 -2.19 34.75
CA PRO A 10 0.88 -3.08 34.13
C PRO A 10 1.55 -2.48 32.87
N PRO A 11 2.84 -2.75 32.62
CA PRO A 11 3.61 -2.15 31.52
C PRO A 11 2.97 -2.34 30.14
N ILE A 12 2.32 -3.49 29.92
CA ILE A 12 1.61 -3.82 28.67
C ILE A 12 0.48 -2.84 28.37
N ILE A 13 -0.26 -2.42 29.41
CA ILE A 13 -1.39 -1.49 29.28
C ILE A 13 -0.83 -0.08 29.05
N ALA A 14 0.19 0.32 29.82
CA ALA A 14 0.88 1.60 29.66
C ALA A 14 1.44 1.82 28.24
N ASN A 15 2.02 0.78 27.65
CA ASN A 15 2.54 0.83 26.28
C ASN A 15 1.44 1.04 25.23
N THR A 16 0.27 0.44 25.42
CA THR A 16 -0.88 0.64 24.50
C THR A 16 -1.35 2.10 24.53
N PHE A 17 -1.43 2.72 25.72
CA PHE A 17 -1.77 4.15 25.85
C PHE A 17 -0.71 5.07 25.26
N SER A 18 0.57 4.69 25.29
CA SER A 18 1.63 5.49 24.69
C SER A 18 1.49 5.67 23.18
N ALA A 19 0.91 4.67 22.48
CA ALA A 19 0.68 4.70 21.04
C ALA A 19 -0.64 5.40 20.65
N LEU A 20 -1.53 5.68 21.61
CA LEU A 20 -2.86 6.23 21.34
C LEU A 20 -2.81 7.63 20.72
N ILE A 21 -2.02 8.55 21.30
CA ILE A 21 -1.91 9.91 20.76
C ILE A 21 -1.30 9.89 19.35
N PRO A 22 -0.16 9.21 19.10
CA PRO A 22 0.35 9.04 17.73
C PRO A 22 -0.69 8.45 16.77
N GLY A 23 -1.43 7.42 17.18
CA GLY A 23 -2.46 6.79 16.36
C GLY A 23 -3.61 7.72 15.98
N ILE A 24 -4.11 8.50 16.95
CA ILE A 24 -5.15 9.51 16.70
C ILE A 24 -4.65 10.57 15.71
N LEU A 25 -3.40 11.04 15.89
CA LEU A 25 -2.82 12.06 15.02
C LEU A 25 -2.68 11.57 13.58
N VAL A 26 -2.19 10.34 13.39
CA VAL A 26 -2.15 9.68 12.09
C VAL A 26 -3.57 9.54 11.50
N GLY A 27 -4.54 9.11 12.31
CA GLY A 27 -5.94 9.02 11.90
C GLY A 27 -6.49 10.35 11.38
N PHE A 28 -6.28 11.44 12.11
CA PHE A 28 -6.68 12.78 11.67
C PHE A 28 -6.02 13.19 10.36
N ILE A 29 -4.71 12.94 10.18
CA ILE A 29 -4.01 13.22 8.92
C ILE A 29 -4.69 12.48 7.76
N PHE A 30 -4.97 11.18 7.92
CA PHE A 30 -5.60 10.39 6.86
C PHE A 30 -7.07 10.75 6.63
N ILE A 31 -7.78 11.26 7.62
CA ILE A 31 -9.12 11.85 7.43
C ILE A 31 -9.04 13.08 6.53
N PHE A 32 -8.09 13.99 6.76
CA PHE A 32 -7.90 15.16 5.89
C PHE A 32 -7.46 14.77 4.49
N VAL A 33 -6.60 13.75 4.35
CA VAL A 33 -6.24 13.19 3.05
C VAL A 33 -7.50 12.65 2.34
N SER A 34 -8.31 11.83 3.01
CA SER A 34 -9.55 11.28 2.47
C SER A 34 -10.54 12.39 2.06
N PHE A 35 -10.68 13.41 2.91
CA PHE A 35 -11.47 14.60 2.62
C PHE A 35 -10.95 15.34 1.38
N GLY A 36 -9.63 15.53 1.26
CA GLY A 36 -9.02 16.10 0.05
C GLY A 36 -9.33 15.28 -1.20
N PHE A 37 -9.25 13.95 -1.13
CA PHE A 37 -9.60 13.07 -2.24
C PHE A 37 -11.09 13.16 -2.64
N SER A 38 -11.99 13.49 -1.71
CA SER A 38 -13.42 13.67 -2.03
C SER A 38 -13.69 14.81 -3.02
N PHE A 39 -12.77 15.77 -3.15
CA PHE A 39 -12.84 16.86 -4.14
C PHE A 39 -12.16 16.51 -5.47
N THR A 40 -11.47 15.39 -5.55
CA THR A 40 -10.83 14.93 -6.79
C THR A 40 -11.79 14.07 -7.60
N SER A 41 -11.51 13.89 -8.90
CA SER A 41 -12.29 12.99 -9.77
C SER A 41 -12.26 11.53 -9.33
N TRP A 42 -11.29 11.14 -8.50
CA TRP A 42 -11.17 9.78 -7.98
C TRP A 42 -12.05 9.51 -6.76
N GLY A 43 -12.45 10.54 -6.01
CA GLY A 43 -13.27 10.44 -4.80
C GLY A 43 -12.59 9.77 -3.58
N SER A 44 -11.60 8.90 -3.79
CA SER A 44 -10.82 8.25 -2.73
C SER A 44 -9.41 7.91 -3.19
N PHE A 45 -8.47 7.81 -2.25
CA PHE A 45 -7.10 7.36 -2.53
C PHE A 45 -7.08 5.96 -3.16
N SER A 46 -7.91 5.04 -2.65
CA SER A 46 -8.00 3.69 -3.19
C SER A 46 -8.42 3.69 -4.66
N GLN A 47 -9.42 4.48 -5.05
CA GLN A 47 -9.84 4.59 -6.45
C GLN A 47 -8.77 5.23 -7.35
N MET A 48 -8.01 6.18 -6.84
CA MET A 48 -6.84 6.71 -7.56
C MET A 48 -5.81 5.59 -7.82
N VAL A 49 -5.45 4.80 -6.81
CA VAL A 49 -4.54 3.65 -6.99
C VAL A 49 -5.09 2.64 -7.99
N TYR A 50 -6.38 2.31 -7.90
CA TYR A 50 -7.01 1.39 -8.84
C TYR A 50 -6.93 1.92 -10.28
N SER A 51 -7.35 3.15 -10.51
CA SER A 51 -7.39 3.72 -11.86
C SER A 51 -6.01 4.00 -12.47
N VAL A 52 -5.03 4.44 -11.67
CA VAL A 52 -3.71 4.85 -12.16
C VAL A 52 -2.74 3.68 -12.26
N ILE A 53 -2.83 2.70 -11.35
CA ILE A 53 -1.84 1.60 -11.26
C ILE A 53 -2.48 0.28 -11.64
N VAL A 54 -3.55 -0.12 -10.95
CA VAL A 54 -4.11 -1.48 -11.09
C VAL A 54 -4.74 -1.68 -12.47
N THR A 55 -5.54 -0.74 -12.94
CA THR A 55 -6.25 -0.86 -14.23
C THR A 55 -5.27 -0.95 -15.42
N PRO A 56 -4.25 -0.08 -15.55
CA PRO A 56 -3.28 -0.21 -16.64
C PRO A 56 -2.47 -1.50 -16.57
N LEU A 57 -2.01 -1.90 -15.38
CA LEU A 57 -1.27 -3.16 -15.22
C LEU A 57 -2.14 -4.37 -15.58
N ASN A 58 -3.42 -4.38 -15.19
CA ASN A 58 -4.36 -5.41 -15.59
C ASN A 58 -4.66 -5.38 -17.09
N ALA A 59 -4.70 -4.21 -17.73
CA ALA A 59 -4.84 -4.13 -19.19
C ALA A 59 -3.61 -4.72 -19.91
N LEU A 60 -2.41 -4.53 -19.35
CA LEU A 60 -1.16 -5.06 -19.89
C LEU A 60 -0.98 -6.56 -19.63
N GLY A 61 -1.48 -7.10 -18.51
CA GLY A 61 -1.28 -8.50 -18.12
C GLY A 61 -2.51 -9.40 -18.22
N GLY A 62 -3.71 -8.83 -18.39
CA GLY A 62 -4.98 -9.51 -18.20
C GLY A 62 -5.47 -10.33 -19.40
N SER A 63 -4.71 -10.38 -20.50
CA SER A 63 -5.05 -11.20 -21.67
C SER A 63 -4.16 -12.44 -21.77
N VAL A 64 -4.68 -13.50 -22.39
CA VAL A 64 -3.89 -14.70 -22.70
C VAL A 64 -2.69 -14.34 -23.60
N TRP A 65 -2.88 -13.41 -24.54
CA TRP A 65 -1.83 -12.96 -25.44
C TRP A 65 -0.72 -12.20 -24.73
N SER A 66 -1.07 -11.32 -23.78
CA SER A 66 -0.07 -10.65 -22.95
C SER A 66 0.73 -11.64 -22.11
N LEU A 67 0.08 -12.67 -21.56
CA LEU A 67 0.78 -13.73 -20.83
C LEU A 67 1.77 -14.48 -21.74
N VAL A 68 1.35 -14.83 -22.96
CA VAL A 68 2.24 -15.49 -23.94
C VAL A 68 3.45 -14.61 -24.26
N VAL A 69 3.24 -13.32 -24.54
CA VAL A 69 4.35 -12.40 -24.84
C VAL A 69 5.30 -12.24 -23.65
N LEU A 70 4.76 -12.08 -22.44
CA LEU A 70 5.56 -11.98 -21.21
C LEU A 70 6.40 -13.25 -20.99
N LEU A 71 5.82 -14.44 -21.21
CA LEU A 71 6.56 -15.71 -21.10
C LEU A 71 7.64 -15.84 -22.17
N LEU A 72 7.39 -15.40 -23.41
CA LEU A 72 8.41 -15.41 -24.47
C LEU A 72 9.57 -14.46 -24.16
N VAL A 73 9.28 -13.25 -23.69
CA VAL A 73 10.31 -12.31 -23.23
C VAL A 73 11.09 -12.90 -22.06
N GLN A 74 10.42 -13.53 -21.10
CA GLN A 74 11.07 -14.22 -19.99
C GLN A 74 12.02 -15.32 -20.49
N MET A 75 11.57 -16.19 -21.41
CA MET A 75 12.43 -17.25 -21.97
C MET A 75 13.62 -16.68 -22.75
N PHE A 76 13.43 -15.57 -23.47
CA PHE A 76 14.50 -14.87 -24.16
C PHE A 76 15.53 -14.26 -23.20
N LEU A 77 15.09 -13.63 -22.11
CA LEU A 77 15.98 -13.11 -21.07
C LEU A 77 16.73 -14.24 -20.36
N TRP A 78 16.08 -15.39 -20.15
CA TRP A 78 16.70 -16.59 -19.59
C TRP A 78 17.79 -17.17 -20.48
N PHE A 79 17.70 -17.03 -21.82
CA PHE A 79 18.79 -17.41 -22.73
C PHE A 79 20.10 -16.67 -22.42
N PHE A 80 20.01 -15.42 -21.95
CA PHE A 80 21.15 -14.62 -21.51
C PHE A 80 21.47 -14.79 -20.01
N GLY A 81 20.86 -15.77 -19.34
CA GLY A 81 21.09 -16.07 -17.92
C GLY A 81 20.40 -15.11 -16.93
N ILE A 82 19.52 -14.21 -17.41
CA ILE A 82 18.77 -13.30 -16.55
C ILE A 82 17.55 -14.05 -16.01
N HIS A 83 17.74 -14.77 -14.90
CA HIS A 83 16.66 -15.47 -14.22
C HIS A 83 16.06 -14.58 -13.13
N GLY A 84 14.74 -14.37 -13.16
CA GLY A 84 14.04 -13.54 -12.16
C GLY A 84 14.11 -14.05 -10.72
N SER A 85 14.60 -15.27 -10.50
CA SER A 85 14.86 -15.86 -9.18
C SER A 85 16.32 -15.76 -8.72
N ASN A 86 17.21 -15.20 -9.56
CA ASN A 86 18.64 -14.97 -9.26
C ASN A 86 18.98 -13.48 -9.05
N VAL A 87 17.96 -12.63 -8.91
CA VAL A 87 18.07 -11.24 -8.44
C VAL A 87 17.30 -11.08 -7.15
#